data_AF-A0A960Z5E1-F1
#
_entry.id   AF-A0A960Z5E1-F1
#
_cell.length_a   1.000
_cell.length_b   1.000
_cell.length_c   1.000
_cell.angle_alpha   90.00
_cell.angle_beta   90.00
_cell.angle_gamma   90.00
#
_symmetry.space_group_name_H-M   'P 1'
#
loop_
_entity.id
_entity.type
_entity.pdbx_description
1 polymer ?
#
loop_
_entity_poly.entity_id
_entity_poly.type
_entity_poly.pdbx_seq_one_letter_code
_entity_poly.pdbx_strand_id
1 'polypeptide(L)' 'MLRTTVLFLLLMAAMYEPCLAWTPEIGNRALPLYGTDRVSGQLIELDSMKGKWVLLEAWATW' A
#
# COMPACT_ATOMS: atom_id res chain seq x y z
N MET A 1 22.71 -6.62 -26.97
CA MET A 1 21.37 -5.99 -27.05
C MET A 1 20.28 -6.86 -26.39
N LEU A 2 20.15 -8.15 -26.69
CA LEU A 2 19.11 -9.00 -26.11
C LEU A 2 19.13 -9.09 -24.56
N ARG A 3 20.31 -9.19 -23.94
CA ARG A 3 20.46 -9.25 -22.46
C ARG A 3 19.97 -7.99 -21.75
N THR A 4 20.21 -6.81 -22.30
CA THR A 4 19.79 -5.54 -21.71
C THR A 4 18.28 -5.34 -21.79
N THR A 5 17.65 -5.76 -22.89
CA THR A 5 16.19 -5.71 -23.04
C THR A 5 15.47 -6.62 -22.04
N VAL A 6 15.98 -7.84 -21.82
CA VAL A 6 15.40 -8.77 -20.85
C VAL A 6 15.51 -8.23 -19.41
N LEU A 7 16.65 -7.64 -19.06
CA LEU A 7 16.85 -7.05 -17.73
C LEU A 7 15.89 -5.87 -17.48
N PHE A 8 15.67 -5.04 -18.50
CA PHE A 8 14.76 -3.91 -18.42
C PHE A 8 13.29 -4.35 -18.23
N LEU A 9 12.86 -5.38 -18.96
CA LEU A 9 11.51 -5.93 -18.82
C LEU A 9 11.29 -6.55 -17.42
N LEU A 10 12.29 -7.24 -16.87
CA LEU A 10 12.22 -7.79 -15.52
C LEU A 10 12.14 -6.69 -14.46
N LEU A 11 12.89 -5.59 -14.64
CA LEU A 11 12.83 -4.44 -13.74
C LEU A 11 11.44 -3.79 -13.77
N MET A 12 10.87 -3.60 -14.96
CA MET A 12 9.52 -3.03 -15.11
C MET A 12 8.44 -3.93 -14.50
N ALA A 13 8.53 -5.25 -14.67
CA ALA A 13 7.61 -6.20 -14.05
C ALA A 13 7.71 -6.14 -12.51
N ALA A 14 8.93 -6.12 -11.96
CA ALA A 14 9.15 -6.01 -10.51
C ALA A 14 8.64 -4.68 -9.91
N MET A 15 8.68 -3.59 -10.69
CA MET A 15 8.16 -2.29 -10.27
C MET A 15 6.63 -2.17 -10.41
N TYR A 16 6.01 -2.99 -11.24
CA TYR A 16 4.56 -2.96 -11.48
C TYR A 16 3.75 -3.68 -10.40
N GLU A 17 4.27 -4.80 -9.87
CA GLU A 17 3.60 -5.59 -8.84
C GLU A 17 3.21 -4.80 -7.56
N PRO A 18 4.07 -3.96 -6.96
CA PRO A 18 3.69 -3.20 -5.76
C PRO A 18 2.58 -2.17 -6.01
N CYS A 19 2.35 -1.76 -7.26
CA CYS A 19 1.27 -0.84 -7.64
C CYS A 19 -0.10 -1.55 -7.71
N LEU A 20 -0.12 -2.82 -8.13
CA LEU A 20 -1.36 -3.59 -8.26
C LEU A 20 -1.86 -4.22 -6.95
N ALA A 21 -0.99 -4.37 -5.95
CA ALA A 21 -1.30 -5.06 -4.70
C ALA A 21 -2.36 -4.36 -3.82
N TRP A 22 -2.90 -3.21 -4.24
CA TRP A 22 -3.80 -2.39 -3.42
C TRP A 22 -5.07 -1.95 -4.14
N THR A 23 -5.84 -2.90 -4.67
CA THR A 23 -7.20 -2.65 -5.16
C THR A 23 -8.22 -3.11 -4.11
N PRO A 24 -8.73 -2.21 -3.23
CA PRO A 24 -9.76 -2.59 -2.28
C PRO A 24 -11.08 -2.90 -3.01
N GLU A 25 -11.66 -4.07 -2.75
CA GLU A 25 -12.97 -4.46 -3.28
C GLU A 25 -14.05 -4.33 -2.21
N ILE A 26 -15.27 -3.97 -2.65
CA ILE A 26 -16.42 -3.82 -1.75
C ILE A 26 -16.74 -5.17 -1.09
N GLY A 27 -16.88 -5.16 0.23
CA GLY A 27 -17.21 -6.35 1.01
C GLY A 27 -15.99 -7.13 1.52
N ASN A 28 -14.79 -6.86 1.01
CA ASN A 28 -13.57 -7.45 1.55
C ASN A 28 -13.21 -6.83 2.90
N ARG A 29 -12.66 -7.65 3.80
CA ARG A 29 -12.13 -7.18 5.07
C ARG A 29 -10.89 -6.33 4.79
N ALA A 30 -10.80 -5.17 5.44
CA ALA A 30 -9.58 -4.37 5.39
C ALA A 30 -8.39 -5.18 5.92
N LEU A 31 -7.25 -5.08 5.24
CA LEU A 31 -6.00 -5.68 5.71
C LEU A 31 -5.57 -5.02 7.03
N PRO A 32 -4.85 -5.73 7.90
CA PRO A 32 -4.25 -5.12 9.08
C PRO A 32 -3.23 -4.07 8.64
N LEU A 33 -3.54 -2.80 8.94
CA LEU A 33 -2.65 -1.67 8.67
C LEU A 33 -2.10 -1.15 9.99
N TYR A 34 -0.80 -0.86 9.96
CA TYR A 34 -0.05 -0.26 11.06
C TYR A 34 0.61 1.00 10.53
N GLY A 35 0.57 2.05 11.33
CA GLY A 35 1.21 3.32 11.02
C GLY A 35 1.77 3.95 12.27
N THR A 36 2.72 4.85 12.09
CA THR A 36 3.17 5.73 13.16
C THR A 36 2.64 7.11 12.88
N ASP A 37 1.89 7.67 13.83
CA ASP A 37 1.55 9.08 13.78
C ASP A 37 2.84 9.89 13.91
N ARG A 38 3.14 10.70 12.89
CA ARG A 38 4.36 11.51 12.83
C ARG A 38 4.33 12.69 13.79
N VAL A 39 3.15 13.11 14.28
CA VAL A 39 2.98 14.21 15.22
C VAL A 39 3.10 13.73 16.65
N SER A 40 2.34 12.70 17.03
CA SER A 40 2.33 12.19 18.41
C SER A 40 3.40 11.12 18.68
N GLY A 41 3.95 10.49 17.63
CA GLY A 41 4.84 9.33 17.74
C GLY A 41 4.12 8.03 18.09
N GLN A 42 2.79 8.04 18.19
CA GLN A 42 2.01 6.89 18.59
C GLN A 42 1.93 5.84 17.47
N LEU A 43 2.02 4.56 17.84
CA LEU A 43 1.65 3.45 16.96
C LEU A 43 0.12 3.42 16.80
N ILE A 44 -0.34 3.53 15.57
CA ILE A 44 -1.75 3.43 15.19
C ILE A 44 -1.97 2.11 14.47
N GLU A 45 -2.96 1.35 14.94
CA GLU A 45 -3.42 0.12 14.30
C GLU A 45 -4.84 0.34 13.78
N LEU A 46 -5.12 -0.08 12.54
CA LEU A 46 -6.47 0.03 11.97
C LEU A 46 -7.50 -0.74 12.80
N ASP A 47 -7.08 -1.84 13.43
CA ASP A 47 -7.94 -2.67 14.28
C ASP A 47 -8.54 -1.90 15.45
N SER A 48 -7.79 -0.93 16.00
CA SER A 48 -8.25 -0.06 17.09
C SER A 48 -9.42 0.84 16.71
N MET A 49 -9.72 0.99 15.42
CA MET A 49 -10.79 1.83 14.88
C MET A 49 -12.08 1.06 14.56
N LYS A 50 -12.15 -0.24 14.86
CA LYS A 50 -13.35 -1.06 14.68
C LYS A 50 -14.58 -0.45 15.34
N GLY A 51 -15.74 -0.63 14.70
CA GLY A 51 -17.01 -0.06 15.14
C GLY A 51 -17.25 1.39 14.70
N LYS A 52 -16.30 2.00 13.99
CA LYS A 52 -16.44 3.32 13.37
C LYS A 52 -16.31 3.20 11.85
N TRP A 53 -16.96 4.10 11.13
CA TRP A 53 -16.66 4.33 9.72
C TRP A 53 -15.35 5.10 9.62
N VAL A 54 -14.42 4.59 8.82
CA VAL A 54 -13.07 5.13 8.67
C VAL A 54 -12.78 5.34 7.20
N LEU A 55 -12.21 6.50 6.86
CA LEU A 55 -11.68 6.77 5.53
C LEU A 55 -10.18 6.48 5.53
N LEU A 56 -9.73 5.69 4.56
CA LEU A 56 -8.31 5.44 4.31
C LEU A 56 -7.90 6.21 3.06
N GLU A 57 -6.95 7.11 3.19
CA GLU A 57 -6.41 7.91 2.10
C GLU A 57 -4.90 7.63 1.97
N ALA A 58 -4.51 7.03 0.86
CA ALA A 58 -3.10 6.84 0.50
C ALA A 58 -2.66 8.03 -0.34
N TRP A 59 -1.69 8.79 0.15
CA TRP A 59 -1.17 9.97 -0.53
C TRP A 59 0.35 10.03 -0.44
N ALA A 60 0.96 10.78 -1.36
CA ALA A 60 2.36 11.14 -1.30
C ALA A 60 2.57 12.52 -1.92
N THR A 61 3.66 13.20 -1.53
CA THR A 61 3.96 14.57 -1.98
C THR A 61 4.54 14.66 -3.40
N TRP A 62 4.94 13.52 -3.96
CA TRP A 62 5.68 13.44 -5.23
C TRP A 62 4.76 13.51 -6.44
#